data_AF-A0A260YXM2-F1
#
_entry.id   AF-A0A260YXM2-F1
#
_cell.length_a   1.000
_cell.length_b   1.000
_cell.length_c   1.000
_cell.angle_alpha   90.00
_cell.angle_beta   90.00
_cell.angle_gamma   90.00
#
_symmetry.space_group_name_H-M   'P 1'
#
loop_
_entity.id
_entity.type
_entity.pdbx_description
1 polymer ?
#
loop_
_entity_poly.entity_id
_entity_poly.type
_entity_poly.pdbx_seq_one_letter_code
_entity_poly.pdbx_strand_id
1 'polypeptide(L)'
;VTWTFYNALLFLSAFLYIPIIISIRKFSHLPVAKQNKPERYILIQMVATLLFKSTCIPIVLAWSEWDIDITTMKFTFYIIDILVIPVIIQLSYLFCNKRNVTTLLSSFDIIQFLKVILNLRVEVPVQPMSFTQSSVQYVV
;
A
#
# COMPACT_ATOMS: atom_id res chain seq x y z
N VAL A 1 21.18 6.02 -21.22
CA VAL A 1 22.29 5.91 -20.25
C VAL A 1 21.85 6.27 -18.83
N THR A 2 21.30 7.46 -18.57
CA THR A 2 20.93 7.87 -17.21
C THR A 2 19.84 7.00 -16.57
N TRP A 3 18.77 6.66 -17.28
CA TRP A 3 17.66 5.87 -16.74
C TRP A 3 18.05 4.44 -16.34
N THR A 4 18.82 3.75 -17.18
CA THR A 4 19.35 2.41 -16.88
C THR A 4 20.33 2.42 -15.72
N PHE A 5 21.17 3.46 -15.60
CA PHE A 5 22.10 3.63 -14.49
C PHE A 5 21.38 3.78 -13.13
N TYR A 6 20.33 4.60 -13.06
CA TYR A 6 19.53 4.76 -11.84
C TYR A 6 18.88 3.44 -11.40
N ASN A 7 18.33 2.66 -12.33
CA ASN A 7 17.74 1.36 -12.01
C ASN A 7 18.80 0.37 -11.51
N ALA A 8 19.98 0.33 -12.12
CA ALA A 8 21.09 -0.51 -11.67
C ALA A 8 21.56 -0.15 -10.24
N LEU A 9 21.68 1.15 -9.94
CA LEU A 9 21.97 1.63 -8.57
C LEU A 9 20.92 1.18 -7.56
N LEU A 10 19.65 1.15 -7.97
CA LEU A 10 18.54 0.75 -7.12
C LEU A 10 18.60 -0.75 -6.77
N PHE A 11 18.90 -1.60 -7.77
CA PHE A 11 19.17 -3.02 -7.53
C PHE A 11 20.39 -3.22 -6.63
N LEU A 12 21.48 -2.50 -6.88
CA LEU A 12 22.68 -2.55 -6.05
C LEU A 12 22.37 -2.15 -4.60
N SER A 13 21.64 -1.06 -4.40
CA SER A 13 21.17 -0.62 -3.08
C SER A 13 20.32 -1.68 -2.38
N ALA A 14 19.52 -2.44 -3.12
CA ALA A 14 18.72 -3.51 -2.55
C ALA A 14 19.57 -4.69 -2.06
N PHE A 15 20.58 -5.09 -2.84
CA PHE A 15 21.54 -6.11 -2.43
C PHE A 15 22.35 -5.70 -1.20
N LEU A 16 22.81 -4.45 -1.14
CA LEU A 16 23.53 -3.92 0.04
C LEU A 16 22.66 -3.87 1.29
N TYR A 17 21.35 -3.91 1.15
CA TYR A 17 20.46 -3.86 2.29
C TYR A 17 20.40 -5.19 3.05
N ILE A 18 20.49 -6.33 2.37
CA ILE A 18 20.52 -7.66 2.99
C ILE A 18 21.58 -7.76 4.10
N PRO A 19 22.86 -7.40 3.88
CA PRO A 19 23.86 -7.42 4.95
C PRO A 19 23.59 -6.38 6.03
N ILE A 20 23.00 -5.22 5.69
CA ILE A 20 22.59 -4.22 6.69
C ILE A 20 21.58 -4.81 7.67
N ILE A 21 20.57 -5.57 7.21
CA ILE A 21 19.62 -6.25 8.12
C ILE A 21 20.36 -7.23 9.04
N ILE A 22 21.27 -8.02 8.48
CA ILE A 22 21.98 -9.06 9.23
C ILE A 22 22.82 -8.40 10.33
N SER A 23 23.52 -7.31 9.98
CA SER A 23 24.30 -6.52 10.93
C SER A 23 23.44 -5.92 12.02
N ILE A 24 22.23 -5.44 11.71
CA ILE A 24 21.42 -4.79 12.75
C ILE A 24 20.64 -5.79 13.61
N ARG A 25 20.25 -6.96 13.07
CA ARG A 25 19.76 -8.09 13.88
C ARG A 25 20.75 -8.49 14.98
N LYS A 26 22.07 -8.35 14.73
CA LYS A 26 23.13 -8.58 15.72
C LYS A 26 23.09 -7.60 16.90
N PHE A 27 22.59 -6.37 16.69
CA PHE A 27 22.46 -5.32 17.71
C PHE A 27 21.04 -5.20 18.32
N SER A 28 20.15 -6.14 18.00
CA SER A 28 18.73 -6.14 18.44
C SER A 28 18.54 -6.27 19.96
N HIS A 29 19.60 -6.50 20.73
CA HIS A 29 19.54 -6.58 22.20
C HIS A 29 19.44 -5.19 22.88
N LEU A 30 19.70 -4.10 22.15
CA LEU A 30 19.65 -2.75 22.71
C LEU A 30 18.19 -2.28 22.92
N PRO A 31 17.85 -1.66 24.07
CA PRO A 31 16.49 -1.19 24.39
C PRO A 31 15.87 -0.28 23.32
N VAL A 32 16.70 0.56 22.69
CA VAL A 32 16.30 1.50 21.63
C VAL A 32 15.87 0.77 20.35
N ALA A 33 16.51 -0.36 20.01
CA ALA A 33 16.16 -1.20 18.86
C ALA A 33 14.84 -1.97 19.10
N LYS A 34 14.52 -2.27 20.36
CA LYS A 34 13.29 -2.97 20.75
C LYS A 34 12.04 -2.09 20.63
N GLN A 35 12.17 -0.78 20.85
CA GLN A 35 11.05 0.14 20.97
C GLN A 35 10.57 0.71 19.63
N ASN A 36 11.47 1.05 18.69
CA ASN A 36 11.08 1.77 17.46
C ASN A 36 11.31 1.04 16.12
N LYS A 37 12.03 -0.09 16.08
CA LYS A 37 12.30 -0.92 14.87
C LYS A 37 12.29 -0.18 13.51
N PRO A 38 12.98 0.97 13.35
CA PRO A 38 12.94 1.75 12.10
C PRO A 38 13.48 0.98 10.90
N GLU A 39 14.31 -0.04 11.15
CA GLU A 39 14.85 -0.95 10.13
C GLU A 39 13.77 -1.73 9.38
N ARG A 40 12.73 -2.20 10.08
CA ARG A 40 11.65 -2.95 9.42
C ARG A 40 10.87 -2.06 8.48
N TYR A 41 10.73 -0.78 8.83
CA TYR A 41 10.07 0.22 8.01
C TYR A 41 10.85 0.46 6.72
N ILE A 42 12.15 0.78 6.83
CA ILE A 42 12.99 1.05 5.66
C ILE A 42 13.11 -0.20 4.79
N LEU A 43 13.12 -1.40 5.38
CA LEU A 43 13.10 -2.66 4.64
C LEU A 43 11.87 -2.87 3.80
N ILE A 44 10.70 -2.79 4.43
CA ILE A 44 9.42 -3.04 3.76
C ILE A 44 9.22 -1.98 2.66
N GLN A 45 9.58 -0.73 2.94
CA GLN A 45 9.55 0.34 1.95
C GLN A 45 10.46 0.04 0.75
N MET A 46 11.68 -0.45 1.01
CA MET A 46 12.63 -0.71 -0.07
C MET A 46 12.24 -1.96 -0.88
N VAL A 47 11.75 -3.03 -0.23
CA VAL A 47 11.20 -4.21 -0.92
C VAL A 47 9.97 -3.83 -1.75
N ALA A 48 9.06 -3.01 -1.21
CA ALA A 48 7.88 -2.54 -1.94
C ALA A 48 8.27 -1.69 -3.17
N THR A 49 9.26 -0.82 -3.02
CA THR A 49 9.79 0.00 -4.12
C THR A 49 10.45 -0.86 -5.21
N LEU A 50 11.19 -1.90 -4.81
CA LEU A 50 11.82 -2.83 -5.75
C LEU A 50 10.78 -3.66 -6.52
N LEU A 51 9.76 -4.18 -5.84
CA LEU A 51 8.67 -4.92 -6.48
C LEU A 51 7.94 -4.04 -7.50
N PHE A 52 7.61 -2.79 -7.12
CA PHE A 52 6.95 -1.84 -8.02
C PHE A 52 7.79 -1.55 -9.27
N LYS A 53 9.09 -1.25 -9.11
CA LYS A 53 9.96 -1.01 -10.26
C LYS A 53 10.22 -2.26 -11.10
N SER A 54 10.24 -3.45 -10.50
CA SER A 54 10.35 -4.71 -11.24
C SER A 54 9.16 -4.92 -12.18
N THR A 55 7.94 -4.61 -11.74
CA THR A 55 6.73 -4.67 -12.59
C THR A 55 6.71 -3.60 -13.69
N CYS A 56 7.41 -2.48 -13.51
CA CYS A 56 7.52 -1.45 -14.55
C CYS A 56 8.37 -1.90 -15.75
N ILE A 57 9.34 -2.80 -15.57
CA ILE A 57 10.23 -3.30 -16.63
C ILE A 57 9.46 -4.05 -17.75
N PRO A 58 8.60 -5.05 -17.46
CA PRO A 58 7.84 -5.73 -18.52
C PRO A 58 6.83 -4.79 -19.21
N ILE A 59 6.28 -3.80 -18.49
CA ILE A 59 5.40 -2.78 -19.09
C ILE A 59 6.18 -1.96 -20.11
N VAL A 60 7.41 -1.57 -19.79
CA VAL A 60 8.31 -0.84 -20.70
C VAL A 60 8.59 -1.67 -21.96
N LEU A 61 8.87 -2.96 -21.81
CA LEU A 61 9.12 -3.86 -22.95
C LEU A 61 7.88 -4.04 -23.82
N ALA A 62 6.70 -4.24 -23.22
CA ALA A 62 5.45 -4.37 -23.96
C ALA A 62 5.10 -3.11 -24.76
N TRP A 63 5.42 -1.92 -24.25
CA TRP A 63 5.16 -0.65 -24.94
C TRP A 63 6.15 -0.37 -26.07
N SER A 64 7.34 -0.98 -26.01
CA SER A 64 8.34 -0.86 -27.08
C SER A 64 7.86 -1.45 -28.40
N GLU A 65 6.88 -2.36 -28.39
CA GLU A 65 6.30 -2.95 -29.60
C GLU A 65 5.26 -2.02 -30.28
N TRP A 66 4.80 -0.96 -29.60
CA TRP A 66 3.72 -0.08 -30.06
C TRP A 66 4.22 1.23 -30.70
N ASP A 67 5.53 1.32 -30.98
CA ASP A 67 6.18 2.46 -31.65
C ASP A 67 5.93 3.82 -30.96
N ILE A 68 5.78 3.80 -29.63
CA ILE A 68 5.55 4.99 -28.81
C ILE A 68 6.87 5.76 -28.64
N ASP A 69 6.82 7.08 -28.78
CA ASP A 69 7.98 7.94 -28.53
C ASP A 69 8.54 7.79 -27.10
N ILE A 70 9.85 7.58 -27.03
CA ILE A 70 10.62 7.35 -25.81
C ILE A 70 10.48 8.54 -24.85
N THR A 71 10.34 9.77 -25.35
CA THR A 71 10.22 10.97 -24.52
C THR A 71 8.89 10.97 -23.76
N THR A 72 7.80 10.67 -24.47
CA THR A 72 6.44 10.57 -23.90
C THR A 72 6.35 9.45 -22.87
N MET A 73 6.99 8.30 -23.15
CA MET A 73 7.08 7.19 -22.23
C MET A 73 7.78 7.60 -20.92
N LYS A 74 8.96 8.22 -21.00
CA LYS A 74 9.73 8.64 -19.82
C LYS A 74 8.97 9.66 -18.97
N PHE A 75 8.29 10.61 -19.61
CA PHE A 75 7.47 11.60 -18.90
C PHE A 75 6.38 10.93 -18.07
N THR A 76 5.68 9.95 -18.65
CA THR A 76 4.64 9.17 -17.96
C THR A 76 5.20 8.45 -16.72
N PHE A 77 6.36 7.78 -16.84
CA PHE A 77 6.99 7.11 -15.70
C PHE A 77 7.43 8.07 -14.59
N TYR A 78 7.88 9.28 -14.91
CA TYR A 78 8.21 10.27 -13.88
C TYR A 78 6.98 10.72 -13.09
N ILE A 79 5.86 10.97 -13.76
CA ILE A 79 4.60 11.33 -13.07
C ILE A 79 4.14 10.18 -12.17
N ILE A 80 4.21 8.94 -12.66
CA ILE A 80 3.87 7.76 -11.87
C ILE A 80 4.79 7.65 -10.64
N ASP A 81 6.11 7.79 -10.79
CA ASP A 81 7.04 7.73 -9.67
C ASP A 81 6.73 8.82 -8.62
N ILE A 82 6.44 10.06 -9.03
CA ILE A 82 6.08 11.17 -8.13
C ILE A 82 4.84 10.84 -7.29
N LEU A 83 3.85 10.17 -7.88
CA LEU A 83 2.62 9.79 -7.18
C LEU A 83 2.80 8.53 -6.32
N VAL A 84 3.56 7.55 -6.81
CA VAL A 84 3.68 6.24 -6.18
C VAL A 84 4.64 6.26 -4.99
N ILE A 85 5.74 7.01 -5.05
CA ILE A 85 6.70 7.11 -3.93
C ILE A 85 6.02 7.51 -2.61
N PRO A 86 5.23 8.61 -2.51
CA PRO A 86 4.58 8.98 -1.24
C PRO A 86 3.56 7.93 -0.80
N VAL A 87 2.85 7.29 -1.74
CA VAL A 87 1.92 6.20 -1.43
C VAL A 87 2.65 4.99 -0.85
N ILE A 88 3.78 4.58 -1.43
CA ILE A 88 4.60 3.48 -0.91
C ILE A 88 5.12 3.82 0.49
N ILE A 89 5.58 5.06 0.71
CA ILE A 89 6.06 5.54 2.01
C ILE A 89 4.96 5.45 3.07
N GLN A 90 3.75 5.94 2.77
CA GLN A 90 2.61 5.95 3.69
C GLN A 90 2.06 4.54 3.94
N LEU A 91 1.92 3.72 2.90
CA LEU A 91 1.48 2.34 3.03
C LEU A 91 2.49 1.50 3.81
N SER A 92 3.78 1.65 3.54
CA SER A 92 4.83 0.95 4.30
C SER A 92 4.82 1.38 5.76
N TYR A 93 4.56 2.66 6.03
CA TYR A 93 4.47 3.20 7.39
C TYR A 93 3.29 2.59 8.13
N LEU A 94 2.13 2.57 7.45
CA LEU A 94 0.92 1.93 7.96
C LEU A 94 1.20 0.45 8.24
N PHE A 95 1.58 -0.34 7.24
CA PHE A 95 1.81 -1.79 7.34
C PHE A 95 2.79 -2.20 8.45
N CYS A 96 3.81 -1.38 8.69
CA CYS A 96 4.79 -1.63 9.74
C CYS A 96 4.28 -1.31 11.15
N ASN A 97 3.33 -0.38 11.28
CA ASN A 97 2.71 -0.06 12.56
C ASN A 97 1.58 -1.06 12.85
N LYS A 98 1.96 -2.28 13.24
CA LYS A 98 1.05 -3.40 13.51
C LYS A 98 -0.15 -3.00 14.37
N ARG A 99 0.05 -2.17 15.40
CA ARG A 99 -1.03 -1.67 16.28
C ARG A 99 -1.98 -0.73 15.55
N ASN A 100 -1.44 0.18 14.73
CA ASN A 100 -2.25 1.10 13.94
C ASN A 100 -3.00 0.37 12.82
N VAL A 101 -2.39 -0.65 12.19
CA VAL A 101 -3.07 -1.50 11.19
C VAL A 101 -4.17 -2.31 11.83
N THR A 102 -3.94 -2.97 12.96
CA THR A 102 -5.01 -3.72 13.63
C THR A 102 -6.15 -2.80 14.07
N THR A 103 -5.84 -1.57 14.50
CA THR A 103 -6.87 -0.59 14.86
C THR A 103 -7.61 -0.07 13.64
N LEU A 104 -6.90 0.23 12.55
CA LEU A 104 -7.49 0.70 11.30
C LEU A 104 -8.34 -0.39 10.63
N LEU A 105 -7.84 -1.63 10.53
CA LEU A 105 -8.57 -2.79 10.03
C LEU A 105 -9.75 -3.19 10.92
N SER A 106 -9.64 -2.98 12.25
CA SER A 106 -10.76 -3.23 13.16
C SER A 106 -11.81 -2.11 13.14
N SER A 107 -11.44 -0.90 12.70
CA SER A 107 -12.35 0.26 12.61
C SER A 107 -12.94 0.42 11.21
N PHE A 108 -12.27 -0.11 10.19
CA PHE A 108 -12.77 -0.19 8.83
C PHE A 108 -13.36 -1.56 8.57
N ASP A 109 -14.68 -1.64 8.40
CA ASP A 109 -15.26 -2.72 7.59
C ASP A 109 -14.82 -2.52 6.14
N ILE A 110 -13.59 -2.92 5.81
CA ILE A 110 -13.02 -2.83 4.45
C ILE A 110 -13.99 -3.45 3.46
N ILE A 111 -14.73 -4.48 3.87
CA ILE A 111 -15.76 -5.12 3.08
C ILE A 111 -16.90 -4.13 2.76
N GLN A 112 -17.40 -3.34 3.72
CA GLN A 112 -18.39 -2.29 3.44
C GLN A 112 -17.80 -1.16 2.59
N PHE A 113 -16.60 -0.70 2.89
CA PHE A 113 -15.96 0.38 2.14
C PHE A 113 -15.68 -0.01 0.67
N LEU A 114 -15.16 -1.22 0.43
CA LEU A 114 -15.02 -1.76 -0.92
C LEU A 114 -16.37 -1.89 -1.60
N LYS A 115 -17.40 -2.33 -0.87
CA LYS A 115 -18.76 -2.50 -1.39
C LYS A 115 -19.40 -1.18 -1.81
N VAL A 116 -19.12 -0.10 -1.07
CA VAL A 116 -19.51 1.28 -1.41
C VAL A 116 -18.73 1.80 -2.62
N ILE A 117 -17.40 1.64 -2.67
CA ILE A 117 -16.58 2.07 -3.81
C ILE A 117 -16.95 1.33 -5.09
N LEU A 118 -17.18 0.01 -5.02
CA LEU A 118 -17.59 -0.79 -6.17
C LEU A 118 -19.07 -0.65 -6.55
N ASN A 119 -19.86 0.20 -5.86
CA ASN A 119 -21.31 0.31 -6.07
C ASN A 119 -22.02 -1.06 -6.06
N LEU A 120 -21.49 -2.02 -5.30
CA LEU A 120 -22.08 -3.35 -5.16
C LEU A 120 -23.31 -3.18 -4.26
N ARG A 121 -24.47 -2.94 -4.90
CA ARG A 121 -25.77 -2.76 -4.24
C ARG A 121 -25.93 -3.78 -3.12
N VAL A 122 -25.82 -3.32 -1.88
CA VAL A 122 -26.32 -4.07 -0.74
C VAL A 122 -27.82 -3.87 -0.80
N GLU A 123 -28.55 -4.86 -1.30
CA GLU A 123 -29.95 -4.98 -0.88
C GLU A 123 -29.91 -5.29 0.61
N VAL A 124 -29.91 -4.24 1.42
CA VAL A 124 -30.23 -4.36 2.83
C VAL A 124 -31.71 -4.75 2.84
N PRO A 125 -32.09 -5.93 3.33
CA PRO A 125 -33.49 -6.27 3.48
C PRO A 125 -34.04 -5.29 4.52
N VAL A 126 -34.77 -4.29 4.05
CA VAL A 126 -35.62 -3.45 4.89
C VAL A 126 -36.65 -4.38 5.51
N GLN A 127 -36.39 -4.77 6.75
CA GLN A 127 -37.38 -5.49 7.54
C GLN A 127 -38.54 -4.52 7.78
N PRO A 128 -39.79 -4.89 7.42
CA PRO A 128 -40.92 -4.02 7.68
C PRO A 128 -41.03 -3.84 9.20
N MET A 129 -41.08 -2.58 9.62
CA MET A 129 -41.36 -2.22 11.01
C MET A 129 -42.73 -2.79 11.38
N SER A 130 -42.74 -3.81 12.23
CA SER A 130 -43.98 -4.33 12.82
C SER A 130 -44.51 -3.28 13.78
N PHE A 131 -45.53 -2.54 13.34
CA PHE A 131 -46.34 -1.73 14.23
C PHE A 131 -46.96 -2.68 15.26
N THR A 132 -46.42 -2.64 16.48
CA THR A 132 -47.06 -3.33 17.61
C THR A 132 -48.37 -2.59 17.88
N GLN A 133 -49.51 -3.27 17.70
CA GLN A 133 -50.87 -2.74 17.91
C GLN A 133 -51.19 -2.36 19.37
N SER A 134 -50.19 -2.17 20.23
CA SER A 134 -50.36 -1.83 21.65
C SER A 134 -50.72 -0.36 21.90
N SER A 135 -50.97 0.46 20.85
CA SER A 135 -51.29 1.89 20.98
C SER A 135 -52.63 2.31 20.36
N VAL A 136 -53.54 1.37 20.05
CA VAL A 136 -54.91 1.73 19.59
C VAL A 136 -55.92 1.82 20.76
N GLN A 137 -55.51 1.60 22.02
CA GLN A 137 -56.46 1.61 23.16
C GLN A 137 -56.62 2.96 23.87
N TYR A 138 -56.12 4.07 23.30
CA TYR A 138 -56.29 5.41 23.90
C TYR A 138 -56.56 6.52 22.88
N VAL A 139 -57.51 6.35 21.97
CA VAL A 139 -58.21 7.50 21.36
C VAL A 139 -59.68 7.12 21.16
N VAL A 140 -60.51 7.66 22.06
CA VAL A 140 -61.95 8.01 22.02
C VAL A 140 -62.83 7.31 20.98
#